data_AF-A0A7V9FLC0-F1
#
_entry.id   AF-A0A7V9FLC0-F1
#
_cell.length_a   1.000
_cell.length_b   1.000
_cell.length_c   1.000
_cell.angle_alpha   90.00
_cell.angle_beta   90.00
_cell.angle_gamma   90.00
#
_symmetry.space_group_name_H-M   'P 1'
#
loop_
_entity.id
_entity.type
_entity.pdbx_description
1 polymer ?
#
loop_
_entity_poly.entity_id
_entity_poly.type
_entity_poly.pdbx_seq_one_letter_code
_entity_poly.pdbx_strand_id
1 'polypeptide(L)'
;MSEVLTSRDGAVLTITLNRPEVFNAFNAALHAQLAEALADAADPAVRAVVVTGAGRGFCAGQDLKEFQQMPESIQERLEQTYHPNVRAIRALEKPVLAAVNGAAAGAGLSLACACDLRIAADMATFVPGFIGIGLVPDSGGSFFIRRLLGTARAFDWMTTNKRLTAAEAHAWGLVNEVVEGANLASHVAEVAGIYA
;
A
#
# COMPACT_ATOMS: atom_id res chain seq x y z
N MET A 1 5.51 -12.26 16.79
CA MET A 1 4.40 -12.71 15.91
C MET A 1 4.73 -12.26 14.50
N SER A 2 4.23 -12.96 13.47
CA SER A 2 4.49 -12.54 12.08
C SER A 2 3.79 -11.21 11.80
N GLU A 3 4.52 -10.26 11.24
CA GLU A 3 4.04 -8.93 10.88
C GLU A 3 3.60 -8.85 9.42
N VAL A 4 3.88 -9.89 8.63
CA VAL A 4 3.25 -10.18 7.34
C VAL A 4 2.70 -11.59 7.36
N LEU A 5 1.48 -11.77 6.85
CA LEU A 5 0.87 -13.08 6.64
C LEU A 5 0.71 -13.32 5.14
N THR A 6 0.87 -14.56 4.70
CA THR A 6 0.62 -14.96 3.32
C THR A 6 -0.43 -16.06 3.28
N SER A 7 -1.30 -16.03 2.27
CA SER A 7 -2.24 -17.10 1.97
C SER A 7 -2.37 -17.25 0.47
N ARG A 8 -2.68 -18.46 0.01
CA ARG A 8 -2.77 -18.78 -1.41
C ARG A 8 -4.10 -19.45 -1.70
N ASP A 9 -4.79 -18.93 -2.71
CA ASP A 9 -5.99 -19.54 -3.29
C ASP A 9 -5.76 -19.75 -4.79
N GLY A 10 -5.56 -21.00 -5.19
CA GLY A 10 -5.09 -21.34 -6.53
C GLY A 10 -3.80 -20.61 -6.91
N ALA A 11 -3.88 -19.75 -7.92
CA ALA A 11 -2.77 -18.94 -8.42
C ALA A 11 -2.72 -17.52 -7.84
N VAL A 12 -3.61 -17.17 -6.89
CA VAL A 12 -3.60 -15.86 -6.23
C VAL A 12 -2.85 -15.95 -4.90
N LEU A 13 -1.84 -15.12 -4.73
CA LEU A 13 -1.13 -14.94 -3.44
C LEU A 13 -1.63 -13.66 -2.77
N THR A 14 -2.17 -13.80 -1.55
CA THR A 14 -2.56 -12.65 -0.72
C THR A 14 -1.52 -12.41 0.37
N ILE A 15 -0.95 -11.20 0.37
CA ILE A 15 -0.01 -10.67 1.35
C ILE A 15 -0.76 -9.70 2.26
N THR A 16 -0.81 -10.01 3.55
CA THR A 16 -1.51 -9.20 4.56
C THR A 16 -0.50 -8.56 5.51
N LEU A 17 -0.46 -7.22 5.55
CA LEU A 17 0.29 -6.48 6.56
C LEU A 17 -0.41 -6.67 7.93
N ASN A 18 0.30 -7.14 8.94
CA ASN A 18 -0.27 -7.69 10.16
C ASN A 18 0.29 -7.05 11.44
N ARG A 19 0.09 -5.74 11.55
CA ARG A 19 0.27 -4.96 12.80
C ARG A 19 -0.99 -4.11 13.07
N PRO A 20 -2.18 -4.75 13.20
CA PRO A 20 -3.46 -4.05 13.19
C PRO A 20 -3.63 -3.03 14.32
N GLU A 21 -2.96 -3.24 15.46
CA GLU A 21 -2.96 -2.37 16.63
C GLU A 21 -2.33 -0.98 16.38
N VAL A 22 -1.46 -0.88 15.37
CA VAL A 22 -0.87 0.39 14.90
C VAL A 22 -1.21 0.67 13.44
N PHE A 23 -2.36 0.17 12.97
CA PHE A 23 -2.83 0.35 11.59
C PHE A 23 -1.78 -0.07 10.54
N ASN A 24 -1.10 -1.19 10.80
CA ASN A 24 -0.10 -1.79 9.91
C ASN A 24 1.03 -0.82 9.55
N ALA A 25 1.43 0.06 10.48
CA ALA A 25 2.56 0.93 10.28
C ALA A 25 3.84 0.12 10.04
N PHE A 26 4.71 0.62 9.15
CA PHE A 26 5.98 0.01 8.82
C PHE A 26 6.97 0.11 9.97
N ASN A 27 7.60 -1.02 10.26
CA ASN A 27 8.84 -1.11 11.01
C ASN A 27 9.85 -1.99 10.26
N ALA A 28 11.07 -2.13 10.78
CA ALA A 28 12.10 -2.95 10.14
C ALA A 28 11.67 -4.40 9.89
N ALA A 29 10.96 -5.04 10.82
CA ALA A 29 10.52 -6.42 10.70
C ALA A 29 9.44 -6.60 9.62
N LEU A 30 8.44 -5.73 9.56
CA LEU A 30 7.43 -5.73 8.51
C LEU A 30 8.05 -5.45 7.14
N HIS A 31 9.06 -4.59 7.04
CA HIS A 31 9.79 -4.38 5.79
C HIS A 31 10.48 -5.66 5.30
N ALA A 32 11.19 -6.36 6.18
CA ALA A 32 11.90 -7.59 5.84
C ALA A 32 10.93 -8.71 5.42
N GLN A 33 9.86 -8.94 6.19
CA GLN A 33 8.88 -9.98 5.88
C GLN A 33 8.05 -9.66 4.62
N LEU A 34 7.82 -8.37 4.34
CA LEU A 34 7.19 -7.97 3.07
C LEU A 34 8.12 -8.26 1.88
N ALA A 35 9.42 -8.03 2.03
CA ALA A 35 10.40 -8.36 0.99
C ALA A 35 10.43 -9.87 0.70
N GLU A 36 10.40 -10.70 1.75
CA GLU A 36 10.31 -12.16 1.63
C GLU A 36 9.02 -12.59 0.89
N ALA A 37 7.86 -12.07 1.31
CA ALA A 37 6.58 -12.39 0.67
C ALA A 37 6.52 -11.95 -0.80
N LEU A 38 7.15 -10.82 -1.15
CA LEU A 38 7.25 -10.35 -2.54
C LEU A 38 8.23 -11.20 -3.36
N ALA A 39 9.25 -11.78 -2.74
CA ALA A 39 10.15 -12.73 -3.41
C ALA A 39 9.40 -14.04 -3.72
N ASP A 40 8.62 -14.56 -2.77
CA ASP A 40 7.75 -15.73 -2.97
C ASP A 40 6.71 -15.47 -4.07
N ALA A 41 6.20 -14.23 -4.16
CA ALA A 41 5.29 -13.83 -5.20
C ALA A 41 5.86 -13.97 -6.62
N ALA A 42 7.18 -14.10 -6.80
CA ALA A 42 7.79 -14.35 -8.10
C ALA A 42 7.56 -15.77 -8.64
N ASP A 43 7.14 -16.73 -7.80
CA ASP A 43 6.81 -18.12 -8.20
C ASP A 43 5.93 -18.13 -9.47
N PRO A 44 6.34 -18.84 -10.56
CA PRO A 44 5.54 -18.96 -11.78
C PRO A 44 4.13 -19.50 -11.58
N ALA A 45 3.89 -20.25 -10.50
CA ALA A 45 2.58 -20.76 -10.17
C ALA A 45 1.66 -19.69 -9.51
N VAL A 46 2.20 -18.54 -9.11
CA VAL A 46 1.44 -17.34 -8.72
C VAL A 46 1.22 -16.49 -9.97
N ARG A 47 -0.04 -16.19 -10.28
CA ARG A 47 -0.45 -15.38 -11.44
C ARG A 47 -1.02 -14.01 -11.07
N ALA A 48 -1.42 -13.80 -9.81
CA ALA A 48 -1.85 -12.51 -9.30
C ALA A 48 -1.47 -12.35 -7.82
N VAL A 49 -1.23 -11.11 -7.40
CA VAL A 49 -0.88 -10.78 -6.01
C VAL A 49 -1.89 -9.79 -5.46
N VAL A 50 -2.35 -10.02 -4.23
CA VAL A 50 -3.17 -9.10 -3.46
C VAL A 50 -2.37 -8.61 -2.27
N VAL A 51 -2.29 -7.30 -2.06
CA VAL A 51 -1.73 -6.69 -0.85
C VAL A 51 -2.87 -6.06 -0.07
N THR A 52 -3.00 -6.38 1.21
CA THR A 52 -4.04 -5.85 2.11
C THR A 52 -3.52 -5.61 3.52
N GLY A 53 -4.29 -4.94 4.38
CA GLY A 53 -3.99 -4.77 5.79
C GLY A 53 -4.89 -5.62 6.68
N ALA A 54 -4.34 -6.14 7.78
CA ALA A 54 -5.12 -6.76 8.84
C ALA A 54 -5.91 -5.69 9.61
N GLY A 55 -7.09 -6.07 10.11
CA GLY A 55 -7.93 -5.23 10.96
C GLY A 55 -8.53 -4.03 10.22
N ARG A 56 -8.48 -2.85 10.85
CA ARG A 56 -9.27 -1.66 10.45
C ARG A 56 -8.55 -0.69 9.49
N GLY A 57 -7.32 -0.99 9.10
CA GLY A 57 -6.50 -0.11 8.29
C GLY A 57 -5.73 -0.88 7.22
N PHE A 58 -5.44 -0.23 6.10
CA PHE A 58 -4.53 -0.78 5.12
C PHE A 58 -3.09 -0.62 5.64
N CYS A 59 -2.61 0.61 5.75
CA CYS A 59 -1.30 0.95 6.29
C CYS A 59 -1.22 2.46 6.60
N ALA A 60 -0.81 2.80 7.83
CA ALA A 60 -0.66 4.18 8.27
C ALA A 60 0.69 4.85 7.88
N GLY A 61 1.57 4.14 7.15
CA GLY A 61 2.91 4.62 6.82
C GLY A 61 3.95 4.20 7.85
N GLN A 62 4.95 5.05 8.13
CA GLN A 62 6.03 4.74 9.07
C GLN A 62 5.55 4.71 10.52
N ASP A 63 6.01 3.73 11.31
CA ASP A 63 5.87 3.76 12.77
C ASP A 63 6.76 4.89 13.33
N LEU A 64 6.12 5.95 13.82
CA LEU A 64 6.81 7.16 14.27
C LEU A 64 7.65 6.95 15.54
N LYS A 65 7.37 5.90 16.33
CA LYS A 65 8.19 5.59 17.52
C LYS A 65 9.57 5.07 17.12
N GLU A 66 9.63 4.24 16.08
CA GLU A 66 10.90 3.74 15.54
C GLU A 66 11.62 4.82 14.71
N PHE A 67 10.86 5.67 14.00
CA PHE A 67 11.42 6.78 13.22
C PHE A 67 12.32 7.71 14.05
N GLN A 68 11.95 7.96 15.31
CA GLN A 68 12.69 8.87 16.21
C GLN A 68 13.98 8.26 16.79
N GLN A 69 14.19 6.95 16.69
CA GLN A 69 15.22 6.24 17.44
C GLN A 69 16.49 5.93 16.63
N MET A 70 16.58 6.39 15.38
CA MET A 70 17.57 5.87 14.45
C MET A 70 18.53 6.97 13.94
N PRO A 71 19.85 6.74 14.03
CA PRO A 71 20.89 7.73 13.71
C PRO A 71 21.20 7.85 12.20
N GLU A 72 20.56 7.06 11.35
CA GLU A 72 20.82 6.97 9.90
C GLU A 72 20.18 8.13 9.12
N SER A 73 20.73 8.43 7.94
CA SER A 73 20.09 9.38 7.05
C SER A 73 18.75 8.83 6.51
N ILE A 74 17.79 9.73 6.25
CA ILE A 74 16.49 9.34 5.67
C ILE A 74 16.68 8.64 4.32
N GLN A 75 17.67 9.06 3.53
CA GLN A 75 17.97 8.45 2.23
C GLN A 75 18.40 6.99 2.36
N GLU A 76 19.34 6.69 3.28
CA GLU A 76 19.82 5.32 3.51
C GLU A 76 18.67 4.41 3.95
N ARG A 77 17.83 4.89 4.86
CA ARG A 77 16.63 4.16 5.28
C ARG A 77 15.74 3.82 4.08
N LEU A 78 15.43 4.81 3.25
CA LEU A 78 14.57 4.59 2.08
C LEU A 78 15.15 3.54 1.14
N GLU A 79 16.47 3.58 0.87
CA GLU A 79 17.15 2.59 0.03
C GLU A 79 17.21 1.20 0.66
N GLN A 80 17.24 1.09 1.98
CA GLN A 80 17.32 -0.20 2.69
C GLN A 80 15.95 -0.84 2.96
N THR A 81 14.88 -0.06 3.13
CA THR A 81 13.59 -0.59 3.61
C THR A 81 12.44 -0.40 2.61
N TYR A 82 12.17 0.83 2.18
CA TYR A 82 10.98 1.16 1.36
C TYR A 82 11.19 0.89 -0.12
N HIS A 83 12.29 1.41 -0.69
CA HIS A 83 12.57 1.31 -2.12
C HIS A 83 12.70 -0.15 -2.60
N PRO A 84 13.33 -1.08 -1.86
CA PRO A 84 13.37 -2.49 -2.27
C PRO A 84 11.97 -3.08 -2.43
N ASN A 85 11.06 -2.85 -1.47
CA ASN A 85 9.69 -3.36 -1.54
C ASN A 85 8.89 -2.74 -2.69
N VAL A 86 9.01 -1.42 -2.90
CA VAL A 86 8.35 -0.74 -4.03
C VAL A 86 8.89 -1.24 -5.37
N ARG A 87 10.22 -1.40 -5.50
CA ARG A 87 10.84 -1.93 -6.71
C ARG A 87 10.45 -3.39 -6.95
N ALA A 88 10.36 -4.22 -5.91
CA ALA A 88 9.93 -5.60 -5.99
C ALA A 88 8.48 -5.70 -6.51
N ILE A 89 7.55 -4.91 -5.95
CA ILE A 89 6.17 -4.81 -6.48
C ILE A 89 6.18 -4.46 -7.97
N ARG A 90 6.97 -3.47 -8.38
CA ARG A 90 7.03 -3.02 -9.78
C ARG A 90 7.78 -3.97 -10.72
N ALA A 91 8.60 -4.88 -10.19
CA ALA A 91 9.36 -5.86 -10.95
C ALA A 91 8.60 -7.17 -11.15
N LEU A 92 7.50 -7.40 -10.43
CA LEU A 92 6.63 -8.55 -10.64
C LEU A 92 6.01 -8.49 -12.04
N GLU A 93 6.25 -9.52 -12.85
CA GLU A 93 5.66 -9.69 -14.19
C GLU A 93 4.22 -10.24 -14.13
N LYS A 94 3.47 -9.85 -13.09
CA LYS A 94 2.10 -10.30 -12.81
C LYS A 94 1.32 -9.19 -12.10
N PRO A 95 -0.03 -9.12 -12.24
CA PRO A 95 -0.82 -8.05 -11.64
C PRO A 95 -0.75 -8.03 -10.12
N VAL A 96 -0.55 -6.84 -9.56
CA VAL A 96 -0.57 -6.58 -8.11
C VAL A 96 -1.75 -5.66 -7.76
N LEU A 97 -2.66 -6.15 -6.92
CA LEU A 97 -3.85 -5.45 -6.48
C LEU A 97 -3.67 -4.99 -5.02
N ALA A 98 -3.91 -3.72 -4.73
CA ALA A 98 -4.08 -3.23 -3.38
C ALA A 98 -5.56 -3.31 -2.97
N ALA A 99 -5.87 -4.16 -2.00
CA ALA A 99 -7.16 -4.20 -1.33
C ALA A 99 -7.14 -3.28 -0.11
N VAL A 100 -7.62 -2.05 -0.29
CA VAL A 100 -7.54 -1.00 0.72
C VAL A 100 -8.74 -1.12 1.67
N ASN A 101 -8.57 -1.91 2.73
CA ASN A 101 -9.60 -2.22 3.74
C ASN A 101 -9.87 -1.09 4.74
N GLY A 102 -9.11 0.01 4.72
CA GLY A 102 -9.27 1.11 5.65
C GLY A 102 -8.30 2.26 5.37
N ALA A 103 -7.76 2.87 6.42
CA ALA A 103 -6.84 4.01 6.26
C ALA A 103 -5.56 3.63 5.49
N ALA A 104 -5.24 4.40 4.45
CA ALA A 104 -3.98 4.39 3.72
C ALA A 104 -3.34 5.78 3.82
N ALA A 105 -2.20 5.87 4.51
CA ALA A 105 -1.55 7.14 4.82
C ALA A 105 -0.03 7.08 4.57
N GLY A 106 0.59 8.20 4.21
CA GLY A 106 2.04 8.30 4.11
C GLY A 106 2.62 7.25 3.16
N ALA A 107 3.67 6.57 3.61
CA ALA A 107 4.27 5.46 2.87
C ALA A 107 3.31 4.28 2.62
N GLY A 108 2.26 4.11 3.43
CA GLY A 108 1.20 3.13 3.18
C GLY A 108 0.34 3.48 1.97
N LEU A 109 0.03 4.78 1.80
CA LEU A 109 -0.58 5.28 0.56
C LEU A 109 0.38 5.09 -0.63
N SER A 110 1.67 5.39 -0.46
CA SER A 110 2.67 5.18 -1.52
C SER A 110 2.74 3.72 -1.96
N LEU A 111 2.70 2.76 -1.02
CA LEU A 111 2.66 1.33 -1.31
C LEU A 111 1.42 0.94 -2.14
N ALA A 112 0.23 1.40 -1.74
CA ALA A 112 -1.00 1.15 -2.49
C ALA A 112 -0.93 1.73 -3.92
N CYS A 113 -0.31 2.90 -4.08
CA CYS A 113 -0.11 3.53 -5.39
C CYS A 113 0.95 2.84 -6.26
N ALA A 114 1.86 2.06 -5.66
CA ALA A 114 2.84 1.26 -6.39
C ALA A 114 2.21 -0.02 -6.99
N CYS A 115 1.11 -0.51 -6.42
CA CYS A 115 0.32 -1.61 -7.00
C CYS A 115 -0.34 -1.19 -8.32
N ASP A 116 -0.69 -2.14 -9.17
CA ASP A 116 -1.31 -1.84 -10.48
C ASP A 116 -2.76 -1.36 -10.32
N LEU A 117 -3.53 -2.06 -9.48
CA LEU A 117 -4.93 -1.74 -9.19
C LEU A 117 -5.13 -1.43 -7.70
N ARG A 118 -6.12 -0.58 -7.40
CA ARG A 118 -6.57 -0.29 -6.04
C ARG A 118 -8.09 -0.49 -5.96
N ILE A 119 -8.52 -1.42 -5.13
CA ILE A 119 -9.94 -1.63 -4.79
C ILE A 119 -10.08 -1.24 -3.32
N ALA A 120 -11.01 -0.35 -3.01
CA ALA A 120 -11.16 0.20 -1.68
C ALA A 120 -12.49 -0.21 -1.03
N ALA A 121 -12.45 -0.45 0.28
CA ALA A 121 -13.66 -0.46 1.08
C ALA A 121 -14.26 0.96 1.13
N ASP A 122 -15.58 1.10 1.20
CA ASP A 122 -16.29 2.39 1.21
C ASP A 122 -15.92 3.31 2.40
N MET A 123 -15.50 2.73 3.53
CA MET A 123 -14.96 3.44 4.69
C MET A 123 -13.49 3.85 4.55
N ALA A 124 -12.79 3.42 3.50
CA ALA A 124 -11.36 3.67 3.35
C ALA A 124 -11.10 5.18 3.22
N THR A 125 -9.95 5.60 3.75
CA THR A 125 -9.53 7.01 3.67
C THR A 125 -8.09 7.09 3.22
N PHE A 126 -7.80 8.10 2.40
CA PHE A 126 -6.50 8.29 1.77
C PHE A 126 -5.95 9.65 2.18
N VAL A 127 -4.72 9.70 2.69
CA VAL A 127 -4.07 10.95 3.10
C VAL A 127 -2.57 10.92 2.79
N PRO A 128 -2.01 11.96 2.13
CA PRO A 128 -0.58 12.00 1.85
C PRO A 128 0.28 11.87 3.11
N GLY A 129 -0.08 12.52 4.21
CA GLY A 129 0.53 12.39 5.53
C GLY A 129 1.86 13.15 5.71
N PHE A 130 2.72 13.19 4.70
CA PHE A 130 4.10 13.68 4.81
C PHE A 130 4.24 15.13 5.31
N ILE A 131 3.56 16.08 4.68
CA ILE A 131 3.70 17.50 5.04
C ILE A 131 3.18 17.80 6.45
N GLY A 132 2.28 16.97 6.98
CA GLY A 132 1.79 17.06 8.36
C GLY A 132 2.88 16.84 9.42
N ILE A 133 4.01 16.24 9.04
CA ILE A 133 5.19 16.03 9.90
C ILE A 133 6.45 16.71 9.32
N GLY A 134 6.28 17.68 8.42
CA GLY A 134 7.40 18.43 7.83
C GLY A 134 8.22 17.64 6.80
N LEU A 135 7.66 16.58 6.23
CA LEU A 135 8.31 15.77 5.19
C LEU A 135 7.67 15.97 3.81
N VAL A 136 8.40 15.52 2.79
CA VAL A 136 7.89 15.40 1.42
C VAL A 136 7.53 13.94 1.11
N PRO A 137 6.65 13.66 0.12
CA PRO A 137 6.33 12.29 -0.26
C PRO A 137 7.53 11.46 -0.71
N ASP A 138 7.68 10.29 -0.10
CA ASP A 138 8.72 9.29 -0.38
C ASP A 138 8.13 7.96 -0.90
N SER A 139 8.93 6.90 -0.91
CA SER A 139 8.47 5.53 -1.22
C SER A 139 7.79 5.42 -2.59
N GLY A 140 8.25 6.22 -3.56
CA GLY A 140 7.66 6.33 -4.89
C GLY A 140 6.35 7.14 -4.97
N GLY A 141 5.82 7.65 -3.86
CA GLY A 141 4.55 8.39 -3.80
C GLY A 141 4.51 9.58 -4.78
N SER A 142 5.56 10.40 -4.81
CA SER A 142 5.68 11.53 -5.75
C SER A 142 5.70 11.09 -7.22
N PHE A 143 6.18 9.87 -7.51
CA PHE A 143 6.23 9.30 -8.85
C PHE A 143 4.88 8.73 -9.29
N PHE A 144 4.26 7.90 -8.44
CA PHE A 144 3.02 7.19 -8.77
C PHE A 144 1.79 8.10 -8.67
N ILE A 145 1.64 8.87 -7.59
CA ILE A 145 0.46 9.73 -7.40
C ILE A 145 0.35 10.76 -8.53
N ARG A 146 1.49 11.33 -8.96
CA ARG A 146 1.52 12.26 -10.10
C ARG A 146 1.05 11.61 -11.41
N ARG A 147 1.37 10.34 -11.64
CA ARG A 147 0.96 9.59 -12.83
C ARG A 147 -0.52 9.20 -12.79
N LEU A 148 -1.03 8.88 -11.61
CA LEU A 148 -2.43 8.53 -11.41
C LEU A 148 -3.35 9.76 -11.52
N LEU A 149 -2.96 10.90 -10.96
CA LEU A 149 -3.84 12.06 -10.81
C LEU A 149 -3.50 13.25 -11.73
N GLY A 150 -2.36 13.20 -12.42
CA GLY A 150 -1.81 14.35 -13.12
C GLY A 150 -1.18 15.39 -12.20
N THR A 151 -0.38 16.30 -12.77
CA THR A 151 0.50 17.20 -12.01
C THR A 151 -0.27 18.13 -11.05
N ALA A 152 -1.30 18.82 -11.54
CA ALA A 152 -1.98 19.86 -10.75
C ALA A 152 -2.71 19.29 -9.53
N ARG A 153 -3.52 18.24 -9.74
CA ARG A 153 -4.27 17.58 -8.66
C ARG A 153 -3.34 16.91 -7.66
N ALA A 154 -2.29 16.22 -8.13
CA ALA A 154 -1.31 15.59 -7.25
C ALA A 154 -0.59 16.63 -6.38
N PHE A 155 -0.16 17.76 -6.96
CA PHE A 155 0.51 18.82 -6.21
C PHE A 155 -0.41 19.43 -5.13
N ASP A 156 -1.62 19.83 -5.51
CA ASP A 156 -2.61 20.38 -4.58
C ASP A 156 -2.89 19.40 -3.43
N TRP A 157 -3.14 18.13 -3.77
CA TRP A 157 -3.44 17.13 -2.76
C TRP A 157 -2.28 16.86 -1.80
N MET A 158 -1.06 16.66 -2.34
CA MET A 158 0.13 16.37 -1.54
C MET A 158 0.57 17.55 -0.67
N THR A 159 0.31 18.80 -1.09
CA THR A 159 0.69 20.01 -0.33
C THR A 159 -0.39 20.46 0.65
N THR A 160 -1.68 20.23 0.37
CA THR A 160 -2.76 20.52 1.31
C THR A 160 -2.96 19.43 2.36
N ASN A 161 -2.45 18.22 2.11
CA ASN A 161 -2.63 17.05 2.97
C ASN A 161 -4.10 16.68 3.22
N LYS A 162 -4.99 17.04 2.27
CA LYS A 162 -6.43 16.77 2.41
C LYS A 162 -6.68 15.26 2.55
N ARG A 163 -7.51 14.85 3.51
CA ARG A 163 -8.04 13.48 3.58
C ARG A 163 -9.11 13.29 2.49
N LEU A 164 -8.99 12.24 1.70
CA LEU A 164 -10.03 11.80 0.77
C LEU A 164 -10.79 10.61 1.34
N THR A 165 -12.09 10.59 1.08
CA THR A 165 -12.94 9.40 1.17
C THR A 165 -12.66 8.42 0.02
N ALA A 166 -13.10 7.17 0.14
CA ALA A 166 -13.02 6.20 -0.96
C ALA A 166 -13.75 6.69 -2.23
N ALA A 167 -14.93 7.31 -2.07
CA ALA A 167 -15.69 7.87 -3.17
C ALA A 167 -14.96 9.02 -3.89
N GLU A 168 -14.35 9.95 -3.14
CA GLU A 168 -13.53 11.03 -3.73
C GLU A 168 -12.30 10.46 -4.43
N ALA A 169 -11.61 9.49 -3.81
CA ALA A 169 -10.43 8.84 -4.37
C ALA A 169 -10.75 8.12 -5.69
N HIS A 170 -11.92 7.47 -5.76
CA HIS A 170 -12.42 6.85 -6.99
C HIS A 170 -12.77 7.87 -8.06
N ALA A 171 -13.54 8.91 -7.71
CA ALA A 171 -13.86 10.01 -8.63
C ALA A 171 -12.61 10.72 -9.16
N TRP A 172 -11.51 10.69 -8.40
CA TRP A 172 -10.23 11.26 -8.81
C TRP A 172 -9.39 10.36 -9.70
N GLY A 173 -9.76 9.09 -9.87
CA GLY A 173 -8.96 8.08 -10.58
C GLY A 173 -7.81 7.49 -9.76
N LEU A 174 -7.76 7.76 -8.44
CA LEU A 174 -6.80 7.12 -7.55
C LEU A 174 -7.19 5.66 -7.30
N VAL A 175 -8.48 5.39 -7.11
CA VAL A 175 -9.03 4.07 -6.79
C VAL A 175 -9.84 3.57 -7.98
N ASN A 176 -9.63 2.31 -8.37
CA ASN A 176 -10.33 1.70 -9.50
C ASN A 176 -11.79 1.40 -9.16
N GLU A 177 -12.05 0.86 -7.97
CA GLU A 177 -13.39 0.44 -7.54
C GLU A 177 -13.57 0.66 -6.04
N VAL A 178 -14.80 0.97 -5.64
CA VAL A 178 -15.20 1.09 -4.23
C VAL A 178 -16.33 0.11 -3.97
N VAL A 179 -16.17 -0.69 -2.93
CA VAL A 179 -17.15 -1.71 -2.54
C VAL A 179 -17.45 -1.61 -1.05
N GLU A 180 -18.58 -2.16 -0.62
CA GLU A 180 -18.87 -2.31 0.81
C GLU A 180 -17.76 -3.12 1.49
N GLY A 181 -17.26 -2.65 2.64
CA GLY A 181 -16.14 -3.31 3.31
C GLY A 181 -16.35 -4.78 3.64
N ALA A 182 -17.59 -5.20 3.91
CA ALA A 182 -17.93 -6.61 4.13
C ALA A 182 -17.67 -7.48 2.88
N ASN A 183 -17.73 -6.89 1.69
CA ASN A 183 -17.59 -7.56 0.41
C ASN A 183 -16.19 -7.39 -0.21
N LEU A 184 -15.29 -6.59 0.41
CA LEU A 184 -13.98 -6.28 -0.16
C LEU A 184 -13.17 -7.55 -0.47
N ALA A 185 -13.10 -8.48 0.49
CA ALA A 185 -12.28 -9.69 0.32
C ALA A 185 -12.79 -10.59 -0.81
N SER A 186 -14.12 -10.83 -0.87
CA SER A 186 -14.72 -11.63 -1.94
C SER A 186 -14.60 -10.95 -3.30
N HIS A 187 -14.81 -9.63 -3.37
CA HIS A 187 -14.70 -8.88 -4.62
C HIS A 187 -13.27 -8.85 -5.16
N VAL A 188 -12.28 -8.62 -4.29
CA VAL A 188 -10.87 -8.65 -4.69
C VAL A 188 -10.46 -10.04 -5.18
N ALA A 189 -10.96 -11.12 -4.56
CA ALA A 189 -10.69 -12.48 -5.01
C ALA A 189 -11.27 -12.74 -6.40
N GLU A 190 -12.48 -12.26 -6.69
CA GLU A 190 -13.08 -12.31 -8.03
C GLU A 190 -12.23 -11.57 -9.06
N VAL A 191 -11.85 -10.32 -8.78
CA VAL A 191 -11.04 -9.50 -9.70
C VAL A 191 -9.65 -10.11 -9.90
N ALA A 192 -9.00 -10.59 -8.84
CA ALA A 192 -7.71 -11.29 -8.94
C ALA A 192 -7.83 -12.58 -9.77
N GLY A 193 -8.96 -13.28 -9.67
CA GLY A 193 -9.29 -14.49 -10.42
C GLY A 193 -9.31 -14.31 -11.94
N ILE A 194 -9.53 -13.08 -12.43
CA ILE A 194 -9.47 -12.76 -13.88
C ILE A 194 -8.05 -12.96 -14.43
N TYR A 195 -7.04 -12.74 -13.59
CA TYR A 195 -5.62 -12.90 -13.95
C TYR A 195 -5.04 -14.26 -13.52
N ALA A 196 -5.73 -14.93 -12.60
CA ALA A 196 -5.32 -16.19 -11.98
C ALA A 196 -5.48 -17.40 -12.89
#